data_AF-A0A2U3A211-F1
#
_entry.id   AF-A0A2U3A211-F1
#
_cell.length_a   1.000
_cell.length_b   1.000
_cell.length_c   1.000
_cell.angle_alpha   90.00
_cell.angle_beta   90.00
_cell.angle_gamma   90.00
#
_symmetry.space_group_name_H-M   'P 1'
#
loop_
_entity.id
_entity.type
_entity.pdbx_description
1 polymer ?
#
loop_
_entity_poly.entity_id
_entity_poly.type
_entity_poly.pdbx_seq_one_letter_code
_entity_poly.pdbx_strand_id
1 'polypeptide(L)'
;MDSAAHTSLAGRLIPLVIQGRTHAGRAELRPRGELVHGCADVLDRTLTTLPDGVRRVELDMADVVFMDTAGLQFLDLLDDYGRRRHIPVTTTHWSGQPRRILELAGLDTTDPLSTAPRPPGPGAATPGGSAVARERAEQLHVLREEVDQLRRAIVSRPVIDQARGILMAAHACTSEDAWLILRTTSQLSNTKLHTVAAALTAGTGTDGPPPPQEVRTALRTAIRSCLR
;
A
#
# COMPACT_ATOMS: atom_id res chain seq x y z
N MET A 1 -27.91 5.75 -33.49
CA MET A 1 -27.26 6.54 -32.42
C MET A 1 -27.94 6.12 -31.13
N ASP A 2 -27.44 5.04 -30.52
CA ASP A 2 -28.09 4.44 -29.35
C ASP A 2 -27.69 5.19 -28.08
N SER A 3 -28.73 5.68 -27.42
CA SER A 3 -28.69 6.46 -26.19
C SER A 3 -28.37 5.54 -25.01
N ALA A 4 -27.28 5.79 -24.29
CA ALA A 4 -26.96 5.11 -23.05
C ALA A 4 -27.89 5.62 -21.94
N ALA A 5 -28.77 4.74 -21.45
CA ALA A 5 -29.54 4.99 -20.23
C ALA A 5 -28.61 4.86 -19.02
N HIS A 6 -28.22 5.98 -18.43
CA HIS A 6 -27.59 5.99 -17.11
C HIS A 6 -28.67 5.71 -16.05
N THR A 7 -28.72 4.49 -15.54
CA THR A 7 -29.54 4.16 -14.37
C THR A 7 -28.86 4.77 -13.14
N SER A 8 -29.41 5.89 -12.65
CA SER A 8 -29.02 6.46 -11.36
C SER A 8 -29.28 5.43 -10.27
N LEU A 9 -28.21 4.85 -9.70
CA LEU A 9 -28.25 3.90 -8.60
C LEU A 9 -28.44 4.63 -7.26
N ALA A 10 -29.35 5.61 -7.18
CA ALA A 10 -29.78 6.19 -5.92
C ALA A 10 -30.88 5.32 -5.29
N GLY A 11 -30.58 4.04 -5.11
CA GLY A 11 -31.37 3.14 -4.28
C GLY A 11 -31.24 3.58 -2.83
N ARG A 12 -32.36 3.59 -2.10
CA ARG A 12 -32.39 3.93 -0.67
C ARG A 12 -31.56 2.88 0.09
N LEU A 13 -30.34 3.26 0.50
CA LEU A 13 -29.44 2.38 1.24
C LEU A 13 -30.14 1.83 2.49
N ILE A 14 -30.03 0.51 2.72
CA ILE A 14 -30.53 -0.12 3.94
C ILE A 14 -29.38 -0.07 4.96
N PRO A 15 -29.48 0.75 6.03
CA PRO A 15 -28.38 0.95 6.95
C PRO A 15 -28.01 -0.35 7.65
N LEU A 16 -26.71 -0.57 7.84
CA LEU A 16 -26.23 -1.72 8.58
C LEU A 16 -26.61 -1.62 10.06
N VAL A 17 -27.26 -2.66 10.56
CA VAL A 17 -27.49 -2.87 11.99
C VAL A 17 -26.89 -4.21 12.37
N ILE A 18 -26.11 -4.24 13.45
CA ILE A 18 -25.50 -5.48 13.96
C ILE A 18 -26.20 -5.84 15.27
N GLN A 19 -26.88 -6.98 15.28
CA GLN A 19 -27.48 -7.51 16.50
C GLN A 19 -26.48 -8.45 17.17
N GLY A 20 -26.13 -8.19 18.43
CA GLY A 20 -25.23 -9.02 19.21
C GLY A 20 -25.95 -9.81 20.31
N ARG A 21 -25.63 -11.09 20.45
CA ARG A 21 -26.04 -11.93 21.58
C ARG A 21 -24.82 -12.62 22.14
N THR A 22 -24.68 -12.65 23.46
CA THR A 22 -23.58 -13.32 24.14
C THR A 22 -24.11 -14.46 25.00
N HIS A 23 -23.57 -15.66 24.81
CA HIS A 23 -23.95 -16.84 25.59
C HIS A 23 -22.76 -17.76 25.80
N ALA A 24 -22.50 -18.15 27.05
CA ALA A 24 -21.43 -19.10 27.41
C ALA A 24 -20.04 -18.79 26.81
N GLY A 25 -19.67 -17.50 26.75
CA GLY A 25 -18.39 -17.05 26.17
C GLY A 25 -18.35 -17.02 24.63
N ARG A 26 -19.47 -17.30 23.96
CA ARG A 26 -19.64 -17.11 22.51
C ARG A 26 -20.41 -15.82 22.25
N ALA A 27 -19.86 -14.93 21.44
CA ALA A 27 -20.56 -13.76 20.93
C ALA A 27 -21.06 -14.06 19.51
N GLU A 28 -22.38 -14.07 19.32
CA GLU A 28 -23.02 -14.23 18.03
C GLU A 28 -23.48 -12.86 17.54
N LEU A 29 -22.94 -12.43 16.39
CA LEU A 29 -23.22 -11.15 15.77
C LEU A 29 -23.98 -11.40 14.46
N ARG A 30 -25.08 -10.67 14.25
CA ARG A 30 -25.92 -10.79 13.05
C ARG A 30 -26.08 -9.41 12.37
N PRO A 31 -25.21 -9.07 11.42
CA PRO A 31 -25.38 -7.89 10.57
C PRO A 31 -26.62 -8.03 9.69
N ARG A 32 -27.38 -6.94 9.56
CA ARG A 32 -28.57 -6.83 8.70
C ARG A 32 -28.49 -5.55 7.89
N GLY A 33 -28.82 -5.63 6.61
CA GLY A 33 -28.79 -4.48 5.69
C GLY A 33 -27.63 -4.59 4.70
N GLU A 34 -27.03 -3.45 4.36
CA GLU A 34 -26.00 -3.37 3.31
C GLU A 34 -24.63 -3.05 3.91
N LEU A 35 -23.61 -3.79 3.50
CA LEU A 35 -22.21 -3.53 3.83
C LEU A 35 -21.63 -2.53 2.81
N VAL A 36 -21.67 -1.26 3.18
CA VAL A 36 -21.15 -0.15 2.38
C VAL A 36 -20.14 0.69 3.16
N HIS A 37 -19.54 1.69 2.51
CA HIS A 37 -18.59 2.61 3.16
C HIS A 37 -19.12 3.16 4.51
N GLY A 38 -18.25 3.22 5.52
CA GLY A 38 -18.59 3.67 6.88
C GLY A 38 -19.16 2.60 7.81
N CYS A 39 -19.50 1.40 7.32
CA CYS A 39 -20.00 0.31 8.15
C CYS A 39 -18.96 -0.25 9.14
N ALA A 40 -17.66 -0.04 8.90
CA ALA A 40 -16.59 -0.46 9.79
C ALA A 40 -16.73 0.15 11.19
N ASP A 41 -17.16 1.41 11.29
CA ASP A 41 -17.36 2.09 12.58
C ASP A 41 -18.51 1.45 13.39
N VAL A 42 -19.55 0.96 12.70
CA VAL A 42 -20.68 0.25 13.34
C VAL A 42 -20.18 -1.06 13.94
N LEU A 43 -19.32 -1.78 13.22
CA LEU A 43 -18.71 -3.01 13.71
C LEU A 43 -17.76 -2.75 14.88
N ASP A 44 -16.86 -1.78 14.76
CA ASP A 44 -15.90 -1.45 15.83
C ASP A 44 -16.61 -1.09 17.14
N ARG A 45 -17.64 -0.24 17.07
CA ARG A 45 -18.50 0.06 18.23
C ARG A 45 -19.18 -1.20 18.77
N THR A 46 -19.66 -2.10 17.91
CA THR A 46 -20.29 -3.34 18.38
C THR A 46 -19.27 -4.22 19.10
N LEU A 47 -18.07 -4.41 18.53
CA LEU A 47 -17.02 -5.24 19.09
C LEU A 47 -16.47 -4.70 20.42
N THR A 48 -16.39 -3.37 20.57
CA THR A 48 -15.95 -2.72 21.83
C THR A 48 -16.96 -2.87 22.97
N THR A 49 -18.25 -3.09 22.66
CA THR A 49 -19.28 -3.38 23.67
C THR A 49 -19.35 -4.85 24.11
N LEU A 50 -18.57 -5.74 23.49
CA LEU A 50 -18.57 -7.16 23.87
C LEU A 50 -17.95 -7.35 25.27
N PRO A 51 -18.53 -8.21 26.12
CA PRO A 51 -17.99 -8.50 27.45
C PRO A 51 -16.60 -9.15 27.40
N ASP A 52 -15.77 -8.91 28.43
CA ASP A 52 -14.40 -9.46 28.51
C ASP A 52 -14.34 -11.00 28.57
N GLY A 53 -15.44 -11.67 28.93
CA GLY A 53 -15.53 -13.14 28.98
C GLY A 53 -15.74 -13.82 27.63
N VAL A 54 -15.76 -13.08 26.52
CA VAL A 54 -15.92 -13.64 25.17
C VAL A 54 -14.65 -14.38 24.74
N ARG A 55 -14.81 -15.65 24.38
CA ARG A 55 -13.76 -16.58 23.94
C ARG A 55 -13.84 -16.92 22.46
N ARG A 56 -14.92 -16.53 21.77
CA ARG A 56 -15.13 -16.69 20.33
C ARG A 56 -16.16 -15.69 19.84
N VAL A 57 -15.96 -15.15 18.63
CA VAL A 57 -16.97 -14.38 17.90
C VAL A 57 -17.43 -15.17 16.68
N GLU A 58 -18.73 -15.20 16.44
CA GLU A 58 -19.32 -15.81 15.25
C GLU A 58 -20.22 -14.79 14.58
N LEU A 59 -20.01 -14.57 13.29
CA LEU A 59 -20.74 -13.60 12.51
C LEU A 59 -21.62 -14.30 11.47
N ASP A 60 -22.93 -14.13 11.58
CA ASP A 60 -23.90 -14.69 10.66
C ASP A 60 -24.29 -13.68 9.58
N MET A 61 -23.90 -13.95 8.33
CA MET A 61 -24.08 -13.05 7.19
C MET A 61 -25.40 -13.25 6.44
N ALA A 62 -26.29 -14.12 6.93
CA ALA A 62 -27.52 -14.50 6.21
C ALA A 62 -28.42 -13.30 5.84
N ASP A 63 -28.44 -12.26 6.68
CA ASP A 63 -29.32 -11.09 6.52
C ASP A 63 -28.61 -9.89 5.83
N VAL A 64 -27.40 -10.09 5.30
CA VAL A 64 -26.69 -9.09 4.49
C VAL A 64 -26.98 -9.34 3.01
N VAL A 65 -27.68 -8.40 2.39
CA VAL A 65 -28.17 -8.54 1.00
C VAL A 65 -27.25 -7.91 -0.02
N PHE A 66 -26.47 -6.91 0.40
CA PHE A 66 -25.54 -6.19 -0.45
C PHE A 66 -24.21 -5.95 0.25
N MET A 67 -23.12 -5.99 -0.52
CA MET A 67 -21.76 -5.71 -0.08
C MET A 67 -20.99 -5.04 -1.23
N ASP A 68 -20.43 -3.87 -0.98
CA ASP A 68 -19.42 -3.27 -1.86
C ASP A 68 -18.00 -3.64 -1.39
N THR A 69 -16.98 -3.00 -1.94
CA THR A 69 -15.58 -3.22 -1.54
C THR A 69 -15.30 -2.91 -0.07
N ALA A 70 -16.11 -2.09 0.60
CA ALA A 70 -15.99 -1.80 2.03
C ALA A 70 -16.31 -3.03 2.90
N GLY A 71 -17.06 -4.01 2.39
CA GLY A 71 -17.24 -5.27 3.11
C GLY A 71 -15.93 -6.06 3.26
N LEU A 72 -14.93 -5.84 2.40
CA LEU A 72 -13.60 -6.45 2.59
C LEU A 72 -12.86 -5.79 3.76
N GLN A 73 -12.94 -4.46 3.89
CA GLN A 73 -12.42 -3.74 5.06
C GLN A 73 -13.12 -4.17 6.36
N PHE A 74 -14.42 -4.48 6.29
CA PHE A 74 -15.18 -5.04 7.40
C PHE A 74 -14.62 -6.39 7.87
N LEU A 75 -14.21 -7.26 6.92
CA LEU A 75 -13.53 -8.52 7.23
C LEU A 75 -12.14 -8.30 7.85
N ASP A 76 -11.36 -7.35 7.33
CA ASP A 76 -10.04 -7.01 7.88
C ASP A 76 -10.15 -6.58 9.35
N LEU A 77 -11.18 -5.79 9.69
CA LEU A 77 -11.43 -5.33 11.06
C LEU A 77 -11.76 -6.49 12.01
N LEU A 78 -12.57 -7.45 11.55
CA LEU A 78 -12.89 -8.67 12.32
C LEU A 78 -11.65 -9.53 12.57
N ASP A 79 -10.84 -9.76 11.52
CA ASP A 79 -9.63 -10.56 11.61
C ASP A 79 -8.62 -9.90 12.57
N ASP A 80 -8.43 -8.59 12.46
CA ASP A 80 -7.59 -7.80 13.35
C ASP A 80 -8.08 -7.82 14.81
N TYR A 81 -9.40 -7.73 15.03
CA TYR A 81 -9.98 -7.91 16.37
C TYR A 81 -9.69 -9.29 16.96
N GLY A 82 -9.93 -10.37 16.19
CA GLY A 82 -9.65 -11.74 16.61
C GLY A 82 -8.18 -11.96 16.95
N ARG A 83 -7.27 -11.45 16.09
CA ARG A 83 -5.83 -11.50 16.31
C ARG A 83 -5.40 -10.75 17.57
N ARG A 84 -5.91 -9.53 17.80
CA ARG A 84 -5.56 -8.73 19.00
C ARG A 84 -6.06 -9.34 20.30
N ARG A 85 -7.25 -9.93 20.30
CA ARG A 85 -7.87 -10.54 21.48
C ARG A 85 -7.49 -12.02 21.66
N HIS A 86 -6.79 -12.61 20.70
CA HIS A 86 -6.44 -14.03 20.66
C HIS A 86 -7.66 -14.95 20.80
N ILE A 87 -8.76 -14.58 20.14
CA ILE A 87 -9.99 -15.37 20.09
C ILE A 87 -10.35 -15.70 18.64
N PRO A 88 -10.87 -16.91 18.36
CA PRO A 88 -11.34 -17.26 17.04
C PRO A 88 -12.53 -16.38 16.63
N VAL A 89 -12.50 -15.97 15.36
CA VAL A 89 -13.60 -15.28 14.69
C VAL A 89 -13.96 -16.09 13.45
N THR A 90 -15.23 -16.47 13.32
CA THR A 90 -15.72 -17.23 12.15
C THR A 90 -16.89 -16.49 11.52
N THR A 91 -16.99 -16.57 10.19
CA THR A 91 -18.11 -15.99 9.45
C THR A 91 -18.86 -17.08 8.67
N THR A 92 -20.19 -17.00 8.62
CA THR A 92 -21.03 -18.03 7.98
C THR A 92 -22.16 -17.44 7.17
N HIS A 93 -22.81 -18.28 6.35
CA HIS A 93 -24.00 -17.95 5.55
C HIS A 93 -23.83 -16.82 4.54
N TRP A 94 -22.63 -16.72 3.94
CA TRP A 94 -22.39 -15.89 2.77
C TRP A 94 -23.25 -16.35 1.59
N SER A 95 -24.20 -15.52 1.18
CA SER A 95 -25.11 -15.80 0.08
C SER A 95 -25.19 -14.61 -0.89
N GLY A 96 -25.90 -14.78 -2.00
CA GLY A 96 -26.21 -13.72 -2.95
C GLY A 96 -24.98 -12.92 -3.42
N GLN A 97 -25.13 -11.60 -3.46
CA GLN A 97 -24.08 -10.70 -3.95
C GLN A 97 -22.83 -10.67 -3.04
N PRO A 98 -22.91 -10.64 -1.69
CA PRO A 98 -21.73 -10.76 -0.84
C PRO A 98 -20.85 -11.99 -1.14
N ARG A 99 -21.46 -13.17 -1.32
CA ARG A 99 -20.72 -14.38 -1.72
C ARG A 99 -19.99 -14.19 -3.05
N ARG A 100 -20.63 -13.55 -4.03
CA ARG A 100 -20.03 -13.29 -5.34
C ARG A 100 -18.83 -12.32 -5.24
N ILE A 101 -18.88 -11.34 -4.34
CA ILE A 101 -17.74 -10.46 -4.06
C ILE A 101 -16.56 -11.25 -3.49
N LEU A 102 -16.79 -12.19 -2.56
CA LEU A 102 -15.73 -13.07 -2.05
C LEU A 102 -15.09 -13.91 -3.16
N GLU A 103 -15.89 -14.49 -4.06
CA GLU A 103 -15.39 -15.23 -5.23
C GLU A 103 -14.50 -14.36 -6.12
N LEU A 104 -14.94 -13.13 -6.40
CA LEU A 104 -14.17 -12.18 -7.21
C LEU A 104 -12.88 -11.70 -6.52
N ALA A 105 -12.90 -11.62 -5.19
CA ALA A 105 -11.74 -11.32 -4.36
C ALA A 105 -10.78 -12.52 -4.18
N GLY A 106 -11.21 -13.73 -4.57
CA GLY A 106 -10.42 -14.95 -4.38
C GLY A 106 -10.38 -15.44 -2.93
N LEU A 107 -11.36 -15.05 -2.11
CA LEU A 107 -11.49 -15.48 -0.72
C LEU A 107 -12.32 -16.77 -0.60
N ASP A 108 -12.17 -17.49 0.51
CA ASP A 108 -13.07 -18.61 0.82
C ASP A 108 -14.51 -18.10 0.96
N THR A 109 -15.43 -18.73 0.25
CA THR A 109 -16.85 -18.34 0.21
C THR A 109 -17.68 -18.93 1.36
N THR A 110 -17.09 -19.84 2.13
CA THR A 110 -17.68 -20.47 3.30
C THR A 110 -17.32 -19.67 4.55
N ASP A 111 -16.03 -19.41 4.72
CA ASP A 111 -15.50 -18.55 5.79
C ASP A 111 -14.22 -17.82 5.31
N PRO A 112 -14.31 -16.58 4.80
CA PRO A 112 -13.16 -15.80 4.32
C PRO A 112 -12.08 -15.51 5.38
N LEU A 113 -12.38 -15.72 6.67
CA LEU A 113 -11.41 -15.55 7.76
C LEU A 113 -10.68 -16.86 8.11
N SER A 114 -11.10 -18.00 7.52
CA SER A 114 -10.47 -19.29 7.78
C SER A 114 -9.09 -19.37 7.12
N THR A 115 -8.07 -19.62 7.92
CA THR A 115 -6.68 -19.85 7.48
C THR A 115 -6.39 -21.33 7.19
N ALA A 116 -7.37 -22.22 7.29
CA ALA A 116 -7.17 -23.66 7.14
C ALA A 116 -6.98 -24.07 5.67
N PRO A 117 -5.88 -24.76 5.31
CA PRO A 117 -5.74 -25.36 3.98
C PRO A 117 -6.84 -26.41 3.76
N ARG A 118 -7.71 -26.21 2.77
CA ARG A 118 -8.73 -27.19 2.41
C ARG A 118 -8.07 -28.46 1.87
N PRO A 119 -8.38 -29.67 2.38
CA PRO A 119 -7.95 -30.91 1.74
C PRO A 119 -8.56 -30.99 0.33
N PRO A 120 -7.78 -31.34 -0.71
CA PRO A 120 -8.28 -31.41 -2.08
C PRO A 120 -9.33 -32.52 -2.20
N GLY A 121 -10.60 -32.15 -2.30
CA GLY A 121 -11.67 -33.06 -2.71
C GLY A 121 -11.59 -33.36 -4.21
N PRO A 122 -12.00 -34.55 -4.68
CA PRO A 122 -12.01 -34.87 -6.09
C PRO A 122 -13.03 -33.98 -6.81
N GLY A 123 -12.54 -32.96 -7.53
CA GLY A 123 -13.33 -31.90 -8.16
C GLY A 123 -12.95 -30.48 -7.74
N ALA A 124 -12.00 -30.32 -6.79
CA ALA A 124 -11.44 -29.03 -6.44
C ALA A 124 -10.56 -28.51 -7.58
N ALA A 125 -11.14 -27.69 -8.47
CA ALA A 125 -10.34 -26.71 -9.19
C ALA A 125 -9.44 -26.00 -8.17
N THR A 126 -8.14 -26.01 -8.44
CA THR A 126 -7.14 -25.25 -7.68
C THR A 126 -7.71 -23.86 -7.42
N PRO A 127 -7.73 -23.33 -6.18
CA PRO A 127 -8.10 -21.94 -5.96
C PRO A 127 -6.95 -21.08 -6.48
N GLY A 128 -6.83 -20.98 -7.80
CA GLY A 128 -6.25 -19.79 -8.41
C GLY A 128 -7.23 -18.69 -8.06
N GLY A 129 -6.80 -17.76 -7.21
CA GLY A 129 -7.55 -16.54 -6.95
C GLY A 129 -8.09 -16.00 -8.27
N SER A 130 -9.35 -15.54 -8.25
CA SER A 130 -10.06 -14.96 -9.40
C SER A 130 -9.08 -14.31 -10.37
N ALA A 131 -9.19 -14.58 -11.67
CA ALA A 131 -8.27 -14.01 -12.67
C ALA A 131 -8.12 -12.49 -12.52
N VAL A 132 -9.21 -11.82 -12.07
CA VAL A 132 -9.25 -10.40 -11.73
C VAL A 132 -8.39 -10.05 -10.49
N ALA A 133 -8.42 -10.87 -9.44
CA ALA A 133 -7.57 -10.69 -8.26
C ALA A 133 -6.09 -10.85 -8.59
N ARG A 134 -5.75 -11.83 -9.45
CA ARG A 134 -4.37 -12.02 -9.94
C ARG A 134 -3.92 -10.84 -10.81
N GLU A 135 -4.76 -10.40 -11.75
CA GLU A 135 -4.48 -9.24 -12.60
C GLU A 135 -4.27 -7.97 -11.76
N ARG A 136 -5.12 -7.74 -10.74
CA ARG A 136 -4.95 -6.61 -9.81
C ARG A 136 -3.67 -6.70 -8.99
N ALA A 137 -3.29 -7.89 -8.54
CA ALA A 137 -2.04 -8.09 -7.80
C ALA A 137 -0.82 -7.79 -8.68
N GLU A 138 -0.84 -8.23 -9.94
CA GLU A 138 0.18 -7.93 -10.94
C GLU A 138 0.26 -6.42 -11.22
N GLN A 139 -0.88 -5.75 -11.42
CA GLN A 139 -0.94 -4.30 -11.61
C GLN A 139 -0.41 -3.52 -10.39
N LEU A 140 -0.77 -3.93 -9.17
CA LEU A 140 -0.26 -3.31 -7.94
C LEU A 140 1.25 -3.47 -7.80
N HIS A 141 1.80 -4.60 -8.22
CA HIS A 141 3.24 -4.83 -8.21
C HIS A 141 3.96 -3.85 -9.14
N VAL A 142 3.51 -3.75 -10.40
CA VAL A 142 4.08 -2.83 -11.39
C VAL A 142 4.01 -1.38 -10.89
N LEU A 143 2.87 -0.95 -10.34
CA LEU A 143 2.70 0.40 -9.85
C LEU A 143 3.61 0.72 -8.66
N ARG A 144 3.85 -0.25 -7.77
CA ARG A 144 4.80 -0.11 -6.65
C ARG A 144 6.24 0.05 -7.16
N GLU A 145 6.63 -0.74 -8.15
CA GLU A 145 7.95 -0.62 -8.78
C GLU A 145 8.15 0.74 -9.43
N GLU A 146 7.16 1.25 -10.16
CA GLU A 146 7.18 2.59 -10.74
C GLU A 146 7.29 3.68 -9.68
N VAL A 147 6.47 3.62 -8.62
CA VAL A 147 6.52 4.57 -7.51
C VAL A 147 7.91 4.57 -6.85
N ASP A 148 8.51 3.40 -6.64
CA ASP A 148 9.85 3.30 -6.06
C ASP A 148 10.94 3.83 -7.00
N GLN A 149 10.82 3.60 -8.31
CA GLN A 149 11.70 4.21 -9.29
C GLN A 149 11.58 5.74 -9.29
N LEU A 150 10.36 6.27 -9.27
CA LEU A 150 10.09 7.71 -9.21
C LEU A 150 10.59 8.32 -7.90
N ARG A 151 10.38 7.66 -6.76
CA ARG A 151 10.92 8.07 -5.46
C ARG A 151 12.45 8.12 -5.48
N ARG A 152 13.11 7.11 -6.04
CA ARG A 152 14.57 7.11 -6.21
C ARG A 152 15.02 8.27 -7.12
N ALA A 153 14.31 8.53 -8.21
CA ALA A 153 14.60 9.65 -9.11
C ALA A 153 14.44 11.01 -8.38
N ILE A 154 13.37 11.19 -7.60
CA ILE A 154 13.10 12.38 -6.79
C ILE A 154 14.16 12.56 -5.70
N VAL A 155 14.68 11.49 -5.10
CA VAL A 155 15.75 11.58 -4.08
C VAL A 155 17.12 11.89 -4.68
N SER A 156 17.38 11.47 -5.92
CA SER A 156 18.69 11.69 -6.58
C SER A 156 18.88 13.09 -7.18
N ARG A 157 17.79 13.77 -7.57
CA ARG A 157 17.79 15.10 -8.20
C ARG A 157 18.23 16.25 -7.25
N PRO A 158 17.81 16.28 -5.97
CA PRO A 158 18.21 17.31 -5.00
C PRO A 158 19.72 17.37 -4.75
N VAL A 159 20.41 16.23 -4.71
CA VAL A 159 21.84 16.20 -4.37
C VAL A 159 22.70 16.75 -5.51
N ILE A 160 22.32 16.48 -6.76
CA ILE A 160 22.99 17.02 -7.95
C ILE A 160 22.77 18.53 -8.05
N ASP A 161 21.53 18.98 -7.84
CA ASP A 161 21.20 20.41 -7.88
C ASP A 161 21.85 21.18 -6.72
N GLN A 162 21.96 20.58 -5.53
CA GLN A 162 22.73 21.13 -4.41
C GLN A 162 24.21 21.25 -4.72
N ALA A 163 24.84 20.20 -5.29
CA ALA A 163 26.24 20.24 -5.68
C ALA A 163 26.51 21.31 -6.75
N ARG A 164 25.58 21.51 -7.70
CA ARG A 164 25.64 22.63 -8.66
C ARG A 164 25.58 23.98 -7.93
N GLY A 165 24.65 24.16 -7.00
CA GLY A 165 24.54 25.38 -6.20
C GLY A 165 25.81 25.69 -5.40
N ILE A 166 26.43 24.68 -4.79
CA ILE A 166 27.71 24.80 -4.09
C ILE A 166 28.82 25.28 -5.03
N LEU A 167 28.94 24.68 -6.22
CA LEU A 167 29.96 25.08 -7.20
C LEU A 167 29.74 26.49 -7.73
N MET A 168 28.49 26.85 -8.01
CA MET A 168 28.11 28.22 -8.42
C MET A 168 28.52 29.24 -7.35
N ALA A 169 28.22 28.95 -6.08
CA ALA A 169 28.57 29.84 -4.97
C ALA A 169 30.09 29.90 -4.71
N ALA A 170 30.79 28.78 -4.79
CA ALA A 170 32.23 28.69 -4.47
C ALA A 170 33.13 29.25 -5.58
N HIS A 171 32.69 29.20 -6.84
CA HIS A 171 33.50 29.58 -8.00
C HIS A 171 32.90 30.72 -8.83
N ALA A 172 31.80 31.33 -8.38
CA ALA A 172 31.09 32.40 -9.08
C ALA A 172 30.80 32.08 -10.56
N CYS A 173 30.40 30.83 -10.84
CA CYS A 173 30.16 30.34 -12.20
C CYS A 173 28.68 30.14 -12.50
N THR A 174 28.34 29.98 -13.78
CA THR A 174 26.96 29.77 -14.21
C THR A 174 26.48 28.35 -13.88
N SER A 175 25.16 28.16 -13.97
CA SER A 175 24.56 26.84 -13.76
C SER A 175 24.98 25.81 -14.82
N GLU A 176 25.33 26.24 -16.03
CA GLU A 176 25.87 25.40 -17.09
C GLU A 176 27.33 25.01 -16.80
N ASP A 177 28.15 25.97 -16.36
CA ASP A 177 29.54 25.70 -15.99
C ASP A 177 29.63 24.71 -14.82
N ALA A 178 28.79 24.89 -13.81
CA ALA A 178 28.70 23.98 -12.66
C ALA A 178 28.31 22.55 -13.09
N TRP A 179 27.38 22.42 -14.06
CA TRP A 179 27.01 21.12 -14.62
C TRP A 179 28.17 20.49 -15.41
N LEU A 180 28.87 21.28 -16.21
CA LEU A 180 30.04 20.84 -16.96
C LEU A 180 31.16 20.37 -16.03
N ILE A 181 31.44 21.11 -14.96
CA ILE A 181 32.42 20.75 -13.92
C ILE A 181 32.07 19.40 -13.28
N LEU A 182 30.80 19.19 -12.88
CA LEU A 182 30.36 17.92 -12.29
C LEU A 182 30.52 16.75 -13.27
N ARG A 183 30.13 16.95 -14.54
CA ARG A 183 30.24 15.94 -15.59
C ARG A 183 31.69 15.58 -15.87
N THR A 184 32.56 16.58 -16.05
CA THR A 184 33.99 16.37 -16.28
C THR A 184 34.65 15.71 -15.08
N THR A 185 34.28 16.09 -13.85
CA THR A 185 34.77 15.43 -12.63
C THR A 185 34.38 13.95 -12.58
N SER A 186 33.12 13.63 -12.89
CA SER A 186 32.60 12.25 -12.96
C SER A 186 33.36 11.42 -13.98
N GLN A 187 33.63 11.97 -15.16
CA GLN A 187 34.38 11.30 -16.23
C GLN A 187 35.85 11.07 -15.83
N LEU A 188 36.53 12.09 -15.30
CA LEU A 188 37.94 11.99 -14.91
C LEU A 188 38.18 11.06 -13.72
N SER A 189 37.20 10.93 -12.82
CA SER A 189 37.27 10.06 -11.63
C SER A 189 36.62 8.69 -11.85
N ASN A 190 36.08 8.41 -13.04
CA ASN A 190 35.29 7.21 -13.34
C ASN A 190 34.24 6.87 -12.26
N THR A 191 33.65 7.90 -11.65
CA THR A 191 32.71 7.78 -10.53
C THR A 191 31.34 8.26 -10.98
N LYS A 192 30.27 7.56 -10.60
CA LYS A 192 28.90 7.94 -10.98
C LYS A 192 28.59 9.37 -10.52
N LEU A 193 27.96 10.16 -11.38
CA LEU A 193 27.73 11.59 -11.16
C LEU A 193 26.99 11.91 -9.85
N HIS A 194 25.99 11.10 -9.48
CA HIS A 194 25.27 11.26 -8.20
C HIS A 194 26.18 11.01 -6.99
N THR A 195 27.15 10.10 -7.09
CA THR A 195 28.14 9.83 -6.04
C THR A 195 29.13 10.99 -5.91
N VAL A 196 29.56 11.58 -7.02
CA VAL A 196 30.38 12.80 -7.03
C VAL A 196 29.63 13.95 -6.36
N ALA A 197 28.37 14.18 -6.76
CA ALA A 197 27.54 15.22 -6.17
C ALA A 197 27.34 15.02 -4.66
N ALA A 198 27.06 13.79 -4.22
CA ALA A 198 26.93 13.46 -2.80
C ALA A 198 28.22 13.73 -2.02
N ALA A 199 29.38 13.36 -2.57
CA ALA A 199 30.67 13.59 -1.93
C ALA A 199 30.99 15.10 -1.81
N LEU A 200 30.62 15.91 -2.81
CA LEU A 200 30.78 17.36 -2.77
C LEU A 200 29.86 18.01 -1.73
N THR A 201 28.59 17.62 -1.69
CA THR A 201 27.62 18.13 -0.73
C THR A 201 27.96 17.70 0.71
N ALA A 202 28.48 16.48 0.91
CA ALA A 202 28.94 16.04 2.23
C ALA A 202 30.19 16.81 2.68
N GLY A 203 31.13 17.07 1.77
CA GLY A 203 32.39 17.75 2.08
C GLY A 203 32.28 19.23 2.44
N THR A 204 31.11 19.86 2.29
CA THR A 204 30.85 21.24 2.75
C THR A 204 30.28 21.31 4.17
N GLY A 205 29.85 20.18 4.74
CA GLY A 205 29.43 20.10 6.14
C GLY A 205 30.63 20.17 7.08
N THR A 206 30.47 20.75 8.27
CA THR A 206 31.52 20.91 9.29
C THR A 206 32.16 19.59 9.75
N ASP A 207 31.43 18.47 9.65
CA ASP A 207 31.89 17.12 10.07
C ASP A 207 31.81 16.07 8.94
N GLY A 208 31.67 16.50 7.68
CA GLY A 208 31.55 15.58 6.56
C GLY A 208 32.88 14.89 6.20
N PRO A 209 32.89 13.60 5.84
CA PRO A 209 34.10 12.96 5.34
C PRO A 209 34.54 13.66 4.05
N PRO A 210 35.85 13.96 3.90
CA PRO A 210 36.32 14.61 2.68
C PRO A 210 36.06 13.71 1.47
N PRO A 211 35.79 14.30 0.29
CA PRO A 211 35.62 13.53 -0.93
C PRO A 211 36.86 12.65 -1.20
N PRO A 212 36.69 11.47 -1.81
CA PRO A 212 37.81 10.61 -2.20
C PRO A 212 38.87 11.38 -2.99
N GLN A 213 40.14 11.02 -2.81
CA GLN A 213 41.27 11.77 -3.38
C GLN A 213 41.19 11.88 -4.91
N GLU A 214 40.70 10.84 -5.57
CA GLU A 214 40.46 10.80 -7.02
C GLU A 214 39.44 11.86 -7.44
N VAL A 215 38.31 11.95 -6.75
CA VAL A 215 37.26 12.95 -6.99
C VAL A 215 37.79 14.37 -6.74
N ARG A 216 38.58 14.59 -5.67
CA ARG A 216 39.19 15.91 -5.40
C ARG A 216 40.17 16.34 -6.48
N THR A 217 40.95 15.40 -7.00
CA THR A 217 41.95 15.67 -8.05
C THR A 217 41.26 15.95 -9.38
N ALA A 218 40.26 15.14 -9.73
CA ALA A 218 39.41 15.33 -10.89
C ALA A 218 38.68 16.68 -10.85
N LEU A 219 38.12 17.06 -9.69
CA LEU A 219 37.40 18.33 -9.51
C LEU A 219 38.30 19.54 -9.77
N ARG A 220 39.51 19.57 -9.18
CA ARG A 220 40.46 20.67 -9.41
C ARG A 220 40.89 20.77 -10.87
N THR A 221 40.97 19.64 -11.58
CA THR A 221 41.28 19.62 -13.01
C THR A 221 40.10 20.13 -13.83
N ALA A 222 38.88 19.69 -13.53
CA ALA A 222 37.66 20.14 -14.20
C ALA A 222 37.42 21.65 -14.04
N ILE A 223 37.59 22.20 -12.82
CA ILE A 223 37.44 23.64 -12.58
C ILE A 223 38.43 24.45 -13.44
N ARG A 224 39.71 24.03 -13.51
CA ARG A 224 40.75 24.69 -14.31
C ARG A 224 40.54 24.59 -15.82
N SER A 225 39.78 23.60 -16.30
CA SER A 225 39.46 23.46 -17.72
C SER A 225 38.18 24.17 -18.11
N CYS A 226 37.20 24.25 -17.20
CA CYS A 226 35.86 24.76 -17.51
C CYS A 226 35.70 26.27 -17.24
N LEU A 227 36.48 26.86 -16.33
CA LEU A 227 36.40 28.28 -15.99
C LEU A 227 37.55 29.11 -16.59
N ARG A 228 37.94 28.82 -17.83
CA ARG A 228 38.97 29.58 -18.56
C ARG A 228 38.34 30.64 -19.46
#